data_AF-A0A2M7R785-F1
#
_entry.id   AF-A0A2M7R785-F1
#
_cell.length_a   1.000
_cell.length_b   1.000
_cell.length_c   1.000
_cell.angle_alpha   90.00
_cell.angle_beta   90.00
_cell.angle_gamma   90.00
#
_symmetry.space_group_name_H-M   'P 1'
#
loop_
_entity.id
_entity.type
_entity.pdbx_description
1 polymer ?
#
loop_
_entity_poly.entity_id
_entity_poly.type
_entity_poly.pdbx_seq_one_letter_code
_entity_poly.pdbx_strand_id
1 'polypeptide(L)'
;MENQKPLTQAQIEHEIRAAEMAGKPADFRGKIISNFFLLEKEIGIGLDLEDSTTLGSISLGGTTIGGDLNLKNAQIRGAFYMGESKIWGNLNFSYAKVSGVLNLVGSKINGSLNFQGLELNGFLSLAKAQISGNLDFRNIIISNSEYEGLTIVGDLYLNQAIVQGGIDLTQALIEGNLDLSVICVQNSVDLTSTNIGNLLLLKDALIKGNLILKDTKYKKMIKHFL
;
A
#
# COMPACT_ATOMS: atom_id res chain seq x y z
N MET A 1 -7.34 -28.89 6.53
CA MET A 1 -6.86 -27.69 7.25
C MET A 1 -6.83 -28.05 8.72
N GLU A 2 -5.64 -28.29 9.28
CA GLU A 2 -5.51 -28.53 10.72
C GLU A 2 -6.04 -27.34 11.50
N ASN A 3 -6.74 -27.60 12.60
CA ASN A 3 -7.25 -26.60 13.55
C ASN A 3 -6.09 -25.90 14.28
N GLN A 4 -5.31 -25.08 13.58
CA GLN A 4 -4.35 -24.18 14.23
C GLN A 4 -5.14 -23.14 15.03
N LYS A 5 -4.92 -23.11 16.34
CA LYS A 5 -5.48 -22.06 17.20
C LYS A 5 -4.90 -20.71 16.77
N PRO A 6 -5.73 -19.66 16.62
CA PRO A 6 -5.24 -18.33 16.32
C PRO A 6 -4.21 -17.85 17.35
N LEU A 7 -3.14 -17.21 16.88
CA LEU A 7 -2.16 -16.57 17.76
C LEU A 7 -2.83 -15.46 18.58
N THR A 8 -2.45 -15.44 19.85
CA THR A 8 -2.80 -14.38 20.81
C THR A 8 -1.78 -13.25 20.76
N GLN A 9 -2.17 -12.07 21.25
CA GLN A 9 -1.28 -10.91 21.36
C GLN A 9 0.01 -11.24 22.14
N ALA A 10 -0.08 -11.99 23.24
CA ALA A 10 1.09 -12.36 24.03
C ALA A 10 2.09 -13.24 23.26
N GLN A 11 1.60 -14.12 22.37
CA GLN A 11 2.44 -14.96 21.53
C GLN A 11 3.11 -14.14 20.42
N ILE A 12 2.39 -13.16 19.85
CA ILE A 12 2.95 -12.22 18.87
C ILE A 12 4.12 -11.45 19.49
N GLU A 13 3.91 -10.85 20.66
CA GLU A 13 4.96 -10.11 21.35
C GLU A 13 6.12 -11.00 21.78
N HIS A 14 5.86 -12.25 22.16
CA HIS A 14 6.92 -13.20 22.47
C HIS A 14 7.77 -13.53 21.25
N GLU A 15 7.16 -13.81 20.10
CA GLU A 15 7.87 -14.04 18.83
C GLU A 15 8.72 -12.85 18.43
N ILE A 16 8.18 -11.63 18.51
CA ILE A 16 8.93 -10.40 18.19
C ILE A 16 10.16 -10.27 19.10
N ARG A 17 10.00 -10.39 20.41
CA ARG A 17 11.14 -10.33 21.35
C ARG A 17 12.18 -11.40 21.06
N ALA A 18 11.75 -12.63 20.75
CA ALA A 18 12.65 -13.73 20.42
C ALA A 18 13.42 -13.48 19.12
N ALA A 19 12.74 -12.96 18.10
CA ALA A 19 13.32 -12.63 16.80
C ALA A 19 14.30 -11.44 16.89
N GLU A 20 14.01 -10.44 17.72
CA GLU A 20 14.90 -9.31 17.99
C GLU A 20 16.20 -9.77 18.65
N MET A 21 16.12 -10.63 19.67
CA MET A 21 17.31 -11.24 20.30
C MET A 21 18.14 -12.07 19.30
N ALA A 22 17.47 -12.66 18.31
CA ALA A 22 18.11 -13.45 17.26
C ALA A 22 18.58 -12.61 16.05
N GLY A 23 18.31 -11.30 16.02
CA GLY A 23 18.68 -10.41 14.92
C GLY A 23 18.06 -10.77 13.58
N LYS A 24 16.85 -11.34 13.57
CA LYS A 24 16.13 -11.79 12.37
C LYS A 24 14.69 -11.26 12.35
N PRO A 25 14.01 -11.24 11.19
CA PRO A 25 12.59 -10.94 11.13
C PRO A 25 11.74 -11.91 11.98
N ALA A 26 10.65 -11.40 12.55
CA ALA A 26 9.66 -12.20 13.27
C ALA A 26 8.81 -13.01 12.27
N ASP A 27 8.68 -14.31 12.47
CA ASP A 27 8.06 -15.22 11.50
C ASP A 27 6.60 -15.54 11.89
N PHE A 28 5.67 -14.92 11.17
CA PHE A 28 4.24 -15.18 11.25
C PHE A 28 3.69 -15.83 9.98
N ARG A 29 4.56 -16.41 9.14
CA ARG A 29 4.14 -16.96 7.86
C ARG A 29 3.14 -18.10 8.02
N GLY A 30 2.08 -18.05 7.22
CA GLY A 30 1.00 -19.04 7.21
C GLY A 30 0.21 -19.14 8.53
N LYS A 31 0.46 -18.27 9.51
CA LYS A 31 -0.20 -18.34 10.82
C LYS A 31 -1.62 -17.80 10.76
N ILE A 32 -2.50 -18.36 11.59
CA ILE A 32 -3.79 -17.78 11.89
C ILE A 32 -3.62 -16.84 13.09
N ILE A 33 -4.10 -15.61 12.97
CA ILE A 33 -3.94 -14.53 13.96
C ILE A 33 -5.32 -13.99 14.33
N SER A 34 -5.61 -13.78 15.61
CA SER A 34 -6.90 -13.20 16.00
C SER A 34 -6.96 -11.73 15.62
N ASN A 35 -6.03 -10.93 16.15
CA ASN A 35 -5.77 -9.53 15.84
C ASN A 35 -4.27 -9.30 15.98
N PHE A 36 -3.73 -8.32 15.26
CA PHE A 36 -2.31 -7.98 15.32
C PHE A 36 -2.17 -6.51 15.73
N PHE A 37 -1.98 -6.24 17.02
CA PHE A 37 -2.01 -4.87 17.55
C PHE A 37 -0.66 -4.50 18.16
N LEU A 38 0.07 -3.61 17.50
CA LEU A 38 1.33 -3.07 17.98
C LEU A 38 1.29 -1.57 17.72
N LEU A 39 0.57 -0.83 18.55
CA LEU A 39 0.46 0.63 18.45
C LEU A 39 1.64 1.30 19.17
N GLU A 40 2.18 2.36 18.57
CA GLU A 40 3.24 3.20 19.15
C GLU A 40 4.46 2.38 19.62
N LYS A 41 4.84 1.35 18.86
CA LYS A 41 5.97 0.48 19.16
C LYS A 41 7.20 0.85 18.34
N GLU A 42 8.37 0.52 18.88
CA GLU A 42 9.59 0.38 18.10
C GLU A 42 9.91 -1.12 18.00
N ILE A 43 10.03 -1.62 16.78
CA ILE A 43 10.36 -3.01 16.47
C ILE A 43 11.62 -2.97 15.61
N GLY A 44 12.75 -3.42 16.15
CA GLY A 44 14.07 -3.24 15.52
C GLY A 44 14.30 -4.11 14.28
N ILE A 45 13.38 -5.00 13.97
CA ILE A 45 13.46 -6.03 12.92
C ILE A 45 12.29 -5.90 11.93
N GLY A 46 12.32 -6.71 10.86
CA GLY A 46 11.17 -6.89 9.97
C GLY A 46 10.12 -7.85 10.55
N LEU A 47 8.93 -7.85 9.96
CA LEU A 47 7.82 -8.74 10.28
C LEU A 47 7.38 -9.49 9.02
N ASP A 48 7.37 -10.82 9.07
CA ASP A 48 6.95 -11.64 7.94
C ASP A 48 5.60 -12.31 8.21
N LEU A 49 4.55 -11.77 7.60
CA LEU A 49 3.18 -12.24 7.64
C LEU A 49 2.74 -12.88 6.31
N GLU A 50 3.69 -13.31 5.45
CA GLU A 50 3.36 -13.96 4.18
C GLU A 50 2.44 -15.18 4.39
N ASP A 51 1.43 -15.32 3.54
CA ASP A 51 0.40 -16.37 3.60
C ASP A 51 -0.40 -16.43 4.92
N SER A 52 -0.26 -15.46 5.83
CA SER A 52 -0.99 -15.45 7.11
C SER A 52 -2.48 -15.16 6.93
N THR A 53 -3.29 -15.56 7.91
CA THR A 53 -4.71 -15.20 7.99
C THR A 53 -4.98 -14.46 9.29
N THR A 54 -5.28 -13.17 9.22
CA THR A 54 -5.76 -12.38 10.35
C THR A 54 -7.29 -12.36 10.35
N LEU A 55 -7.87 -12.93 11.41
CA LEU A 55 -9.33 -13.05 11.56
C LEU A 55 -10.01 -11.71 11.86
N GLY A 56 -9.29 -10.78 12.47
CA GLY A 56 -9.71 -9.41 12.73
C GLY A 56 -8.80 -8.42 12.00
N SER A 57 -8.40 -7.36 12.71
CA SER A 57 -7.64 -6.25 12.14
C SER A 57 -6.15 -6.31 12.49
N ILE A 58 -5.35 -5.61 11.68
CA ILE A 58 -3.96 -5.28 11.98
C ILE A 58 -3.88 -3.78 12.27
N SER A 59 -3.32 -3.41 13.41
CA SER A 59 -3.17 -2.01 13.84
C SER A 59 -1.73 -1.75 14.29
N LEU A 60 -1.04 -0.91 13.53
CA LEU A 60 0.35 -0.52 13.66
C LEU A 60 0.53 1.00 13.73
N GLY A 61 -0.53 1.76 14.03
CA GLY A 61 -0.48 3.23 14.10
C GLY A 61 0.62 3.74 15.03
N GLY A 62 1.40 4.72 14.55
CA GLY A 62 2.54 5.28 15.28
C GLY A 62 3.73 4.33 15.44
N THR A 63 3.75 3.16 14.81
CA THR A 63 4.82 2.16 15.01
C THR A 63 5.96 2.32 14.02
N THR A 64 7.18 2.11 14.51
CA THR A 64 8.40 2.02 13.70
C THR A 64 8.82 0.55 13.55
N ILE A 65 8.99 0.10 12.31
CA ILE A 65 9.52 -1.23 11.95
C ILE A 65 10.90 -1.05 11.30
N GLY A 66 11.91 -1.72 11.86
CA GLY A 66 13.32 -1.62 11.47
C GLY A 66 13.68 -2.35 10.18
N GLY A 67 12.82 -3.26 9.71
CA GLY A 67 13.00 -4.00 8.45
C GLY A 67 11.81 -3.91 7.53
N ASP A 68 11.64 -4.94 6.69
CA ASP A 68 10.48 -5.10 5.82
C ASP A 68 9.23 -5.51 6.62
N LEU A 69 8.05 -5.12 6.14
CA LEU A 69 6.76 -5.68 6.54
C LEU A 69 6.17 -6.43 5.34
N ASN A 70 6.24 -7.76 5.40
CA ASN A 70 5.78 -8.64 4.32
C ASN A 70 4.39 -9.19 4.63
N LEU A 71 3.40 -8.86 3.81
CA LEU A 71 2.00 -9.30 3.86
C LEU A 71 1.59 -9.97 2.54
N LYS A 72 2.56 -10.45 1.77
CA LYS A 72 2.30 -11.15 0.51
C LYS A 72 1.32 -12.31 0.72
N ASN A 73 0.31 -12.39 -0.15
CA ASN A 73 -0.79 -13.38 -0.07
C ASN A 73 -1.59 -13.39 1.25
N ALA A 74 -1.36 -12.45 2.18
CA ALA A 74 -2.03 -12.46 3.47
C ALA A 74 -3.53 -12.20 3.33
N GLN A 75 -4.33 -12.81 4.19
CA GLN A 75 -5.77 -12.56 4.29
C GLN A 75 -6.09 -11.79 5.57
N ILE A 76 -6.56 -10.55 5.44
CA ILE A 76 -6.95 -9.71 6.57
C ILE A 76 -8.46 -9.49 6.49
N ARG A 77 -9.20 -10.12 7.40
CA ARG A 77 -10.67 -10.04 7.43
C ARG A 77 -11.19 -8.71 7.98
N GLY A 78 -10.36 -7.99 8.72
CA GLY A 78 -10.64 -6.64 9.21
C GLY A 78 -9.93 -5.57 8.40
N ALA A 79 -9.62 -4.47 9.07
CA ALA A 79 -8.88 -3.35 8.50
C ALA A 79 -7.37 -3.48 8.77
N PHE A 80 -6.59 -2.76 7.98
CA PHE A 80 -5.16 -2.56 8.18
C PHE A 80 -4.90 -1.07 8.44
N TYR A 81 -4.44 -0.75 9.65
CA TYR A 81 -4.13 0.63 10.07
C TYR A 81 -2.64 0.78 10.35
N MET A 82 -1.99 1.70 9.66
CA MET A 82 -0.58 2.05 9.87
C MET A 82 -0.34 3.54 9.60
N GLY A 83 -1.30 4.37 10.04
CA GLY A 83 -1.17 5.82 9.98
C GLY A 83 0.00 6.32 10.84
N GLU A 84 0.67 7.38 10.40
CA GLU A 84 1.77 8.06 11.11
C GLU A 84 2.90 7.10 11.55
N SER A 85 3.08 6.01 10.81
CA SER A 85 4.02 4.94 11.14
C SER A 85 5.25 4.99 10.24
N LYS A 86 6.31 4.26 10.58
CA LYS A 86 7.55 4.19 9.79
C LYS A 86 7.97 2.76 9.50
N ILE A 87 8.35 2.48 8.26
CA ILE A 87 9.02 1.24 7.84
C ILE A 87 10.36 1.63 7.24
N TRP A 88 11.44 1.07 7.79
CA TRP A 88 12.79 1.27 7.25
C TRP A 88 13.05 0.47 5.96
N GLY A 89 12.38 -0.67 5.80
CA GLY A 89 12.38 -1.46 4.56
C GLY A 89 11.17 -1.21 3.65
N ASN A 90 10.77 -2.28 2.95
CA ASN A 90 9.64 -2.34 2.04
C ASN A 90 8.35 -2.72 2.77
N LEU A 91 7.22 -2.32 2.19
CA LEU A 91 5.89 -2.75 2.59
C LEU A 91 5.26 -3.52 1.44
N ASN A 92 4.98 -4.81 1.65
CA ASN A 92 4.54 -5.69 0.57
C ASN A 92 3.17 -6.29 0.86
N PHE A 93 2.17 -5.91 0.08
CA PHE A 93 0.80 -6.43 0.06
C PHE A 93 0.48 -7.21 -1.24
N SER A 94 1.50 -7.61 -2.01
CA SER A 94 1.26 -8.28 -3.28
C SER A 94 0.35 -9.50 -3.10
N TYR A 95 -0.74 -9.54 -3.88
CA TYR A 95 -1.78 -10.57 -3.84
C TYR A 95 -2.47 -10.79 -2.48
N ALA A 96 -2.35 -9.83 -1.55
CA ALA A 96 -3.09 -9.87 -0.30
C ALA A 96 -4.59 -9.62 -0.54
N LYS A 97 -5.40 -9.99 0.46
CA LYS A 97 -6.83 -9.66 0.51
C LYS A 97 -7.13 -8.92 1.80
N VAL A 98 -7.74 -7.74 1.69
CA VAL A 98 -8.15 -6.94 2.85
C VAL A 98 -9.63 -6.64 2.72
N SER A 99 -10.42 -7.10 3.68
CA SER A 99 -11.88 -6.93 3.66
C SER A 99 -12.33 -5.57 4.21
N GLY A 100 -11.49 -4.89 4.98
CA GLY A 100 -11.77 -3.57 5.57
C GLY A 100 -11.03 -2.42 4.88
N VAL A 101 -10.87 -1.33 5.62
CA VAL A 101 -10.07 -0.16 5.19
C VAL A 101 -8.58 -0.48 5.24
N LEU A 102 -7.82 0.08 4.29
CA LEU A 102 -6.35 0.10 4.32
C LEU A 102 -5.90 1.56 4.45
N ASN A 103 -5.37 1.92 5.62
CA ASN A 103 -4.98 3.29 5.95
C ASN A 103 -3.47 3.37 6.25
N LEU A 104 -2.75 4.12 5.40
CA LEU A 104 -1.33 4.45 5.55
C LEU A 104 -1.10 5.97 5.63
N VAL A 105 -2.10 6.73 6.09
CA VAL A 105 -2.06 8.21 6.11
C VAL A 105 -0.85 8.71 6.89
N GLY A 106 -0.05 9.58 6.27
CA GLY A 106 1.16 10.15 6.89
C GLY A 106 2.28 9.15 7.19
N SER A 107 2.18 7.90 6.73
CA SER A 107 3.23 6.90 6.94
C SER A 107 4.48 7.20 6.12
N LYS A 108 5.63 6.70 6.60
CA LYS A 108 6.93 6.82 5.93
C LYS A 108 7.49 5.44 5.63
N ILE A 109 7.67 5.14 4.35
CA ILE A 109 8.20 3.88 3.85
C ILE A 109 9.51 4.19 3.14
N ASN A 110 10.62 3.79 3.75
CA ASN A 110 11.96 4.04 3.23
C ASN A 110 12.35 3.09 2.07
N GLY A 111 11.58 2.01 1.86
CA GLY A 111 11.64 1.16 0.68
C GLY A 111 10.51 1.43 -0.31
N SER A 112 10.14 0.40 -1.06
CA SER A 112 9.00 0.41 -1.98
C SER A 112 7.72 -0.06 -1.29
N LEU A 113 6.58 0.39 -1.81
CA LEU A 113 5.25 -0.06 -1.43
C LEU A 113 4.63 -0.86 -2.58
N ASN A 114 4.34 -2.13 -2.34
CA ASN A 114 3.83 -3.03 -3.36
C ASN A 114 2.41 -3.48 -3.05
N PHE A 115 1.44 -3.05 -3.85
CA PHE A 115 0.04 -3.48 -3.85
C PHE A 115 -0.33 -4.29 -5.11
N GLN A 116 0.65 -4.84 -5.83
CA GLN A 116 0.39 -5.60 -7.05
C GLN A 116 -0.61 -6.74 -6.78
N GLY A 117 -1.75 -6.73 -7.48
CA GLY A 117 -2.79 -7.74 -7.33
C GLY A 117 -3.51 -7.74 -5.98
N LEU A 118 -3.39 -6.69 -5.15
CA LEU A 118 -4.17 -6.55 -3.92
C LEU A 118 -5.68 -6.52 -4.26
N GLU A 119 -6.46 -7.32 -3.54
CA GLU A 119 -7.91 -7.21 -3.52
C GLU A 119 -8.34 -6.48 -2.24
N LEU A 120 -8.93 -5.30 -2.39
CA LEU A 120 -9.39 -4.48 -1.27
C LEU A 120 -10.90 -4.23 -1.37
N ASN A 121 -11.66 -4.77 -0.41
CA ASN A 121 -13.11 -4.56 -0.30
C ASN A 121 -13.44 -3.37 0.61
N GLY A 122 -12.70 -2.28 0.47
CA GLY A 122 -12.80 -1.10 1.30
C GLY A 122 -12.13 0.12 0.66
N PHE A 123 -11.88 1.13 1.49
CA PHE A 123 -11.20 2.35 1.09
C PHE A 123 -9.69 2.23 1.30
N LEU A 124 -8.92 2.75 0.34
CA LEU A 124 -7.47 2.88 0.43
C LEU A 124 -7.10 4.35 0.62
N SER A 125 -6.34 4.67 1.68
CA SER A 125 -5.78 6.01 1.85
C SER A 125 -4.27 5.96 2.02
N LEU A 126 -3.57 6.72 1.16
CA LEU A 126 -2.15 7.04 1.29
C LEU A 126 -1.92 8.54 1.44
N ALA A 127 -2.94 9.29 1.88
CA ALA A 127 -2.83 10.74 1.99
C ALA A 127 -1.59 11.12 2.81
N LYS A 128 -0.76 12.01 2.25
CA LYS A 128 0.50 12.49 2.86
C LYS A 128 1.53 11.41 3.17
N ALA A 129 1.38 10.19 2.67
CA ALA A 129 2.40 9.16 2.83
C ALA A 129 3.68 9.53 2.04
N GLN A 130 4.82 9.04 2.50
CA GLN A 130 6.12 9.27 1.89
C GLN A 130 6.78 7.94 1.56
N ILE A 131 7.07 7.71 0.28
CA ILE A 131 7.62 6.46 -0.23
C ILE A 131 8.94 6.77 -0.94
N SER A 132 10.04 6.22 -0.43
CA SER A 132 11.38 6.48 -1.00
C SER A 132 11.71 5.58 -2.20
N GLY A 133 10.97 4.48 -2.36
CA GLY A 133 11.04 3.61 -3.54
C GLY A 133 9.87 3.82 -4.49
N ASN A 134 9.50 2.74 -5.18
CA ASN A 134 8.35 2.73 -6.09
C ASN A 134 7.05 2.46 -5.34
N LEU A 135 5.94 2.91 -5.91
CA LEU A 135 4.59 2.51 -5.53
C LEU A 135 3.94 1.73 -6.67
N ASP A 136 3.56 0.48 -6.38
CA ASP A 136 3.07 -0.46 -7.38
C ASP A 136 1.61 -0.87 -7.11
N PHE A 137 0.71 -0.47 -8.00
CA PHE A 137 -0.71 -0.83 -8.01
C PHE A 137 -1.09 -1.74 -9.18
N ARG A 138 -0.12 -2.39 -9.83
CA ARG A 138 -0.40 -3.17 -11.02
C ARG A 138 -1.40 -4.28 -10.73
N ASN A 139 -2.41 -4.42 -11.57
CA ASN A 139 -3.49 -5.41 -11.41
C ASN A 139 -4.28 -5.29 -10.08
N ILE A 140 -4.25 -4.14 -9.40
CA ILE A 140 -5.05 -3.94 -8.20
C ILE A 140 -6.55 -3.83 -8.54
N ILE A 141 -7.42 -4.31 -7.65
CA ILE A 141 -8.86 -4.08 -7.71
C ILE A 141 -9.29 -3.35 -6.44
N ILE A 142 -9.74 -2.09 -6.59
CA ILE A 142 -10.18 -1.26 -5.47
C ILE A 142 -11.48 -0.52 -5.76
N SER A 143 -12.23 -0.24 -4.70
CA SER A 143 -13.48 0.53 -4.80
C SER A 143 -13.19 2.03 -4.91
N ASN A 144 -12.54 2.63 -3.91
CA ASN A 144 -12.19 4.06 -3.88
C ASN A 144 -10.81 4.25 -3.26
N SER A 145 -10.12 5.32 -3.64
CA SER A 145 -8.79 5.65 -3.14
C SER A 145 -8.51 7.14 -3.05
N GLU A 146 -7.71 7.52 -2.05
CA GLU A 146 -7.26 8.89 -1.82
C GLU A 146 -5.74 8.94 -1.59
N TYR A 147 -5.07 9.80 -2.35
CA TYR A 147 -3.63 9.93 -2.36
C TYR A 147 -3.17 11.41 -2.30
N GLU A 148 -4.00 12.29 -1.74
CA GLU A 148 -3.68 13.73 -1.64
C GLU A 148 -2.33 13.93 -0.95
N GLY A 149 -1.45 14.74 -1.56
CA GLY A 149 -0.15 15.09 -1.00
C GLY A 149 0.84 13.92 -0.86
N LEU A 150 0.57 12.78 -1.51
CA LEU A 150 1.46 11.63 -1.58
C LEU A 150 2.82 12.04 -2.18
N THR A 151 3.92 11.61 -1.56
CA THR A 151 5.28 11.80 -2.09
C THR A 151 5.92 10.46 -2.44
N ILE A 152 6.40 10.32 -3.66
CA ILE A 152 7.09 9.13 -4.19
C ILE A 152 8.39 9.59 -4.85
N VAL A 153 9.52 9.08 -4.37
CA VAL A 153 10.84 9.32 -5.00
C VAL A 153 11.02 8.45 -6.25
N GLY A 154 10.45 7.23 -6.25
CA GLY A 154 10.44 6.37 -7.41
C GLY A 154 9.32 6.66 -8.40
N ASP A 155 8.91 5.60 -9.09
CA ASP A 155 7.79 5.58 -10.02
C ASP A 155 6.48 5.19 -9.32
N LEU A 156 5.36 5.66 -9.89
CA LEU A 156 4.01 5.23 -9.56
C LEU A 156 3.43 4.42 -10.72
N TYR A 157 3.19 3.13 -10.49
CA TYR A 157 2.63 2.22 -11.49
C TYR A 157 1.17 1.88 -11.16
N LEU A 158 0.22 2.19 -12.05
CA LEU A 158 -1.17 1.74 -11.99
C LEU A 158 -1.57 0.98 -13.26
N ASN A 159 -0.60 0.45 -14.01
CA ASN A 159 -0.95 -0.23 -15.26
C ASN A 159 -1.84 -1.45 -14.99
N GLN A 160 -2.92 -1.58 -15.77
CA GLN A 160 -3.94 -2.63 -15.62
C GLN A 160 -4.71 -2.60 -14.28
N ALA A 161 -4.63 -1.52 -13.50
CA ALA A 161 -5.46 -1.37 -12.31
C ALA A 161 -6.94 -1.17 -12.68
N ILE A 162 -7.84 -1.71 -11.85
CA ILE A 162 -9.29 -1.53 -11.95
C ILE A 162 -9.77 -0.77 -10.72
N VAL A 163 -10.25 0.46 -10.93
CA VAL A 163 -10.75 1.36 -9.89
C VAL A 163 -12.23 1.63 -10.12
N GLN A 164 -13.10 1.15 -9.24
CA GLN A 164 -14.55 1.33 -9.36
C GLN A 164 -15.00 2.77 -9.05
N GLY A 165 -14.13 3.56 -8.42
CA GLY A 165 -14.34 4.94 -8.04
C GLY A 165 -13.45 5.89 -8.83
N GLY A 166 -13.04 6.97 -8.15
CA GLY A 166 -12.07 7.93 -8.67
C GLY A 166 -10.67 7.72 -8.09
N ILE A 167 -9.69 8.37 -8.71
CA ILE A 167 -8.32 8.46 -8.20
C ILE A 167 -8.05 9.93 -7.92
N ASP A 168 -7.72 10.24 -6.68
CA ASP A 168 -7.27 11.57 -6.26
C ASP A 168 -5.76 11.53 -5.99
N LEU A 169 -4.96 12.16 -6.86
CA LEU A 169 -3.53 12.39 -6.72
C LEU A 169 -3.22 13.89 -6.56
N THR A 170 -4.20 14.68 -6.10
CA THR A 170 -4.03 16.11 -5.97
C THR A 170 -2.84 16.45 -5.07
N GLN A 171 -2.05 17.44 -5.50
CA GLN A 171 -0.83 17.89 -4.81
C GLN A 171 0.25 16.80 -4.62
N ALA A 172 0.13 15.64 -5.26
CA ALA A 172 1.14 14.59 -5.15
C ALA A 172 2.47 15.00 -5.83
N LEU A 173 3.57 14.49 -5.30
CA LEU A 173 4.92 14.62 -5.85
C LEU A 173 5.44 13.23 -6.23
N ILE A 174 5.72 13.02 -7.50
CA ILE A 174 6.25 11.77 -8.05
C ILE A 174 7.53 12.14 -8.78
N GLU A 175 8.71 11.85 -8.24
CA GLU A 175 9.98 12.24 -8.88
C GLU A 175 10.25 11.42 -10.16
N GLY A 176 9.73 10.19 -10.23
CA GLY A 176 9.79 9.33 -11.40
C GLY A 176 8.65 9.53 -12.40
N ASN A 177 8.19 8.41 -12.95
CA ASN A 177 7.09 8.31 -13.90
C ASN A 177 5.77 8.04 -13.18
N LEU A 178 4.68 8.50 -13.79
CA LEU A 178 3.32 8.05 -13.50
C LEU A 178 2.81 7.21 -14.68
N ASP A 179 2.65 5.90 -14.46
CA ASP A 179 2.13 4.98 -15.46
C ASP A 179 0.67 4.61 -15.21
N LEU A 180 -0.23 5.18 -16.02
CA LEU A 180 -1.67 4.89 -16.05
C LEU A 180 -2.04 4.04 -17.28
N SER A 181 -1.08 3.37 -17.92
CA SER A 181 -1.34 2.64 -19.15
C SER A 181 -2.29 1.45 -18.91
N VAL A 182 -3.30 1.29 -19.77
CA VAL A 182 -4.30 0.21 -19.66
C VAL A 182 -5.09 0.24 -18.34
N ILE A 183 -5.15 1.37 -17.63
CA ILE A 183 -5.97 1.50 -16.43
C ILE A 183 -7.46 1.52 -16.77
N CYS A 184 -8.32 1.01 -15.89
CA CYS A 184 -9.77 1.19 -15.98
C CYS A 184 -10.31 1.91 -14.73
N VAL A 185 -10.81 3.14 -14.91
CA VAL A 185 -11.36 3.97 -13.83
C VAL A 185 -12.81 4.32 -14.16
N GLN A 186 -13.75 4.03 -13.24
CA GLN A 186 -15.18 4.27 -13.48
C GLN A 186 -15.60 5.72 -13.22
N ASN A 187 -14.82 6.49 -12.46
CA ASN A 187 -15.03 7.93 -12.25
C ASN A 187 -13.83 8.73 -12.80
N SER A 188 -13.49 9.85 -12.16
CA SER A 188 -12.46 10.79 -12.59
C SER A 188 -11.10 10.43 -12.00
N VAL A 189 -10.05 10.82 -12.72
CA VAL A 189 -8.67 10.84 -12.24
C VAL A 189 -8.27 12.30 -12.08
N ASP A 190 -8.01 12.72 -10.85
CA ASP A 190 -7.63 14.10 -10.52
C ASP A 190 -6.12 14.20 -10.22
N LEU A 191 -5.40 14.90 -11.10
CA LEU A 191 -3.98 15.20 -10.96
C LEU A 191 -3.75 16.70 -10.67
N THR A 192 -4.73 17.38 -10.07
CA THR A 192 -4.64 18.82 -9.82
C THR A 192 -3.42 19.14 -8.96
N SER A 193 -2.55 20.03 -9.45
CA SER A 193 -1.28 20.42 -8.82
C SER A 193 -0.31 19.26 -8.56
N THR A 194 -0.45 18.11 -9.23
CA THR A 194 0.50 17.01 -9.15
C THR A 194 1.79 17.34 -9.90
N ASN A 195 2.94 17.02 -9.32
CA ASN A 195 4.24 17.14 -9.97
C ASN A 195 4.81 15.76 -10.30
N ILE A 196 5.00 15.48 -11.59
CA ILE A 196 5.58 14.25 -12.12
C ILE A 196 6.95 14.61 -12.72
N GLY A 197 8.03 14.09 -12.16
CA GLY A 197 9.39 14.46 -12.52
C GLY A 197 9.83 13.95 -13.89
N ASN A 198 9.12 12.96 -14.44
CA ASN A 198 9.39 12.43 -15.77
C ASN A 198 8.13 12.24 -16.63
N LEU A 199 7.73 10.99 -16.93
CA LEU A 199 6.69 10.69 -17.91
C LEU A 199 5.32 10.52 -17.25
N LEU A 200 4.28 11.04 -17.92
CA LEU A 200 2.89 10.67 -17.69
C LEU A 200 2.43 9.76 -18.83
N LEU A 201 2.28 8.46 -18.56
CA LEU A 201 1.90 7.45 -19.53
C LEU A 201 0.40 7.17 -19.39
N LEU A 202 -0.36 7.30 -20.49
CA LEU A 202 -1.81 7.15 -20.57
C LEU A 202 -2.22 6.23 -21.73
N LYS A 203 -1.31 5.36 -22.16
CA LYS A 203 -1.55 4.48 -23.32
C LYS A 203 -2.70 3.54 -23.01
N ASP A 204 -3.74 3.55 -23.85
CA ASP A 204 -4.91 2.67 -23.72
C ASP A 204 -5.65 2.82 -22.36
N ALA A 205 -5.52 3.97 -21.69
CA ALA A 205 -6.21 4.26 -20.44
C ALA A 205 -7.72 4.46 -20.66
N LEU A 206 -8.55 3.77 -19.88
CA LEU A 206 -10.01 3.84 -19.90
C LEU A 206 -10.52 4.58 -18.65
N ILE A 207 -10.69 5.90 -18.76
CA ILE A 207 -11.24 6.74 -17.69
C ILE A 207 -12.66 7.15 -18.12
N LYS A 208 -13.68 6.68 -17.41
CA LYS A 208 -15.09 7.00 -17.72
C LYS A 208 -15.48 8.42 -17.33
N GLY A 209 -14.93 8.94 -16.23
CA GLY A 209 -15.08 10.33 -15.82
C GLY A 209 -14.07 11.24 -16.50
N ASN A 210 -13.65 12.29 -15.80
CA ASN A 210 -12.68 13.24 -16.34
C ASN A 210 -11.25 12.88 -15.95
N LEU A 211 -10.30 13.13 -16.85
CA LEU A 211 -8.89 13.27 -16.50
C LEU A 211 -8.60 14.75 -16.24
N ILE A 212 -8.42 15.12 -14.98
CA ILE A 212 -8.22 16.51 -14.55
C ILE A 212 -6.71 16.77 -14.41
N LEU A 213 -6.19 17.74 -15.16
CA LEU A 213 -4.76 18.05 -15.26
C LEU A 213 -4.42 19.49 -14.86
N LYS A 214 -5.27 20.10 -14.03
CA LYS A 214 -5.11 21.51 -13.65
C LYS A 214 -3.80 21.68 -12.88
N ASP A 215 -2.93 22.58 -13.34
CA ASP A 215 -1.62 22.86 -12.71
C ASP A 215 -0.69 21.63 -12.57
N THR A 216 -0.96 20.54 -13.31
CA THR A 216 -0.12 19.33 -13.32
C THR A 216 1.18 19.58 -14.08
N LYS A 217 2.31 19.14 -13.51
CA LYS A 217 3.64 19.20 -14.15
C LYS A 217 4.09 17.81 -14.56
N TYR A 218 4.66 17.70 -15.76
CA TYR A 218 5.31 16.49 -16.29
C TYR A 218 6.30 16.90 -17.39
N LYS A 219 7.34 16.09 -17.64
CA LYS A 219 8.28 16.36 -18.75
C LYS A 219 7.67 16.02 -20.10
N LYS A 220 6.98 14.88 -20.17
CA LYS A 220 6.34 14.42 -21.39
C LYS A 220 5.14 13.54 -21.05
N MET A 221 4.07 13.76 -21.80
CA MET A 221 2.89 12.92 -21.76
C MET A 221 2.86 12.02 -22.99
N ILE A 222 2.61 10.73 -22.78
CA ILE A 222 2.48 9.72 -23.85
C ILE A 222 1.04 9.22 -23.83
N LYS A 223 0.30 9.52 -24.88
CA LYS A 223 -1.07 9.08 -25.12
C LYS A 223 -1.12 8.34 -26.44
N HIS A 224 -1.75 7.18 -26.46
CA HIS A 224 -2.22 6.54 -27.69
C HIS A 224 -3.70 6.27 -27.48
N PHE A 225 -4.53 6.90 -28.31
CA PHE A 225 -5.94 6.57 -28.46
C PHE A 225 -6.05 5.71 -29.72
N LEU A 226 -6.75 4.58 -29.64
CA LEU A 226 -7.31 3.91 -30.80
C LEU A 226 -8.53 4.69 -31.30
#